data_AF-A0AAD8U4L9-F1
#
_entry.id   AF-A0AAD8U4L9-F1
#
_cell.length_a   1.000
_cell.length_b   1.000
_cell.length_c   1.000
_cell.angle_alpha   90.00
_cell.angle_beta   90.00
_cell.angle_gamma   90.00
#
_symmetry.space_group_name_H-M   'P 1'
#
loop_
_entity.id
_entity.type
_entity.pdbx_description
1 polymer ?
#
loop_
_entity_poly.entity_id
_entity_poly.type
_entity_poly.pdbx_seq_one_letter_code
_entity_poly.pdbx_strand_id
1 'polypeptide(L)'
;MKRKESIRSRWNACGYDWEIRVYPTANLNDCPAVALQLVFLGGSRKSCSWASLGCQVIDPTGKTVPSVEKSVTKKFHRPKEHSDLLKLMSREELAASGYLKDDIVTVRCSITVPEELPIPTIADKKEFAIPSTNFHQQFGELLRSGTGADVTFLVSGESFPAHKLILSVRSPVFLAEFFGQMKEKCSGHVEVKDMDMAVFKAMLHFIYTDTVPELDQRLEEVATMAQHLLVAADRYRLDRLKMICESKLSGRISVETAATTLALAEQHNCSQLKAKCAEFIVSTPAILDAVLATEGYKHLAASCPSVLADLLKSSLHKN
;
A
#
# COMPACT_ATOMS: atom_id res chain seq x y z
N MET A 1 38.49 -5.88 -20.29
CA MET A 1 38.88 -5.23 -19.03
C MET A 1 39.33 -6.33 -18.06
N LYS A 2 40.64 -6.53 -17.88
CA LYS A 2 41.19 -7.65 -17.08
C LYS A 2 40.64 -7.54 -15.65
N ARG A 3 40.04 -8.63 -15.12
CA ARG A 3 39.68 -8.74 -13.70
C ARG A 3 40.93 -8.39 -12.89
N LYS A 4 40.95 -7.26 -12.17
CA LYS A 4 42.03 -7.00 -11.20
C LYS A 4 42.01 -8.16 -10.22
N GLU A 5 43.09 -8.92 -10.15
CA GLU A 5 43.24 -10.02 -9.20
C GLU A 5 43.16 -9.44 -7.79
N SER A 6 42.04 -9.73 -7.13
CA SER A 6 41.83 -9.38 -5.73
C SER A 6 42.17 -10.59 -4.89
N ILE A 7 42.97 -10.42 -3.86
CA ILE A 7 43.11 -11.44 -2.81
C ILE A 7 41.85 -11.34 -1.95
N ARG A 8 41.18 -12.47 -1.71
CA ARG A 8 39.90 -12.51 -1.00
C ARG A 8 40.04 -13.31 0.27
N SER A 9 39.49 -12.78 1.35
CA SER A 9 39.43 -13.47 2.63
C SER A 9 38.03 -13.33 3.20
N ARG A 10 37.46 -14.44 3.69
CA ARG A 10 36.11 -14.49 4.24
C ARG A 10 36.14 -14.58 5.76
N TRP A 11 35.23 -13.87 6.38
CA TRP A 11 35.15 -13.74 7.84
C TRP A 11 33.70 -13.77 8.28
N ASN A 12 33.44 -14.47 9.38
CA ASN A 12 32.17 -14.38 10.09
C ASN A 12 32.34 -13.47 11.30
N ALA A 13 31.57 -12.39 11.38
CA ALA A 13 31.61 -11.43 12.47
C ALA A 13 30.20 -10.97 12.82
N CYS A 14 29.85 -11.02 14.11
CA CYS A 14 28.55 -10.55 14.64
C CYS A 14 27.32 -11.20 13.98
N GLY A 15 27.42 -12.46 13.55
CA GLY A 15 26.32 -13.19 12.89
C GLY A 15 26.13 -12.87 11.41
N TYR A 16 27.09 -12.16 10.81
CA TYR A 16 27.12 -11.81 9.40
C TYR A 16 28.39 -12.34 8.72
N ASP A 17 28.24 -12.72 7.45
CA ASP A 17 29.34 -13.15 6.59
C ASP A 17 29.87 -11.97 5.78
N TRP A 18 31.18 -11.78 5.82
CA TRP A 18 31.91 -10.70 5.16
C TRP A 18 33.03 -11.24 4.28
N GLU A 19 33.35 -10.52 3.21
CA GLU A 19 34.55 -10.75 2.41
C GLU A 19 35.37 -9.46 2.35
N ILE A 20 36.64 -9.55 2.75
CA ILE A 20 37.62 -8.49 2.54
C ILE A 20 38.33 -8.79 1.22
N ARG A 21 38.32 -7.81 0.32
CA ARG A 21 39.07 -7.83 -0.93
C ARG A 21 40.27 -6.92 -0.83
N VAL A 22 41.45 -7.46 -1.02
CA VAL A 22 42.72 -6.72 -1.06
C VAL A 22 43.15 -6.61 -2.52
N TYR A 23 43.50 -5.39 -2.92
CA TYR A 23 44.01 -5.05 -4.22
C TYR A 23 45.44 -4.49 -4.05
N PRO A 24 46.49 -5.32 -4.22
CA PRO A 24 47.88 -4.88 -4.05
C PRO A 24 48.31 -3.78 -5.04
N THR A 25 47.65 -3.72 -6.19
CA THR A 25 47.93 -2.79 -7.30
C THR A 25 46.65 -2.08 -7.77
N ALA A 26 45.89 -1.53 -6.83
CA ALA A 26 44.81 -0.62 -7.19
C ALA A 26 45.38 0.65 -7.81
N ASN A 27 44.67 1.23 -8.78
CA ASN A 27 44.99 2.55 -9.29
C ASN A 27 43.86 3.47 -8.83
N LEU A 28 44.18 4.40 -7.93
CA LEU A 28 43.26 5.32 -7.29
C LEU A 28 43.75 6.74 -7.58
N ASN A 29 43.03 7.45 -8.46
CA ASN A 29 43.37 8.81 -8.91
C ASN A 29 44.82 8.91 -9.45
N ASP A 30 45.17 8.02 -10.38
CA ASP A 30 46.51 7.90 -10.99
C ASP A 30 47.66 7.56 -10.03
N CYS A 31 47.34 7.18 -8.78
CA CYS A 31 48.30 6.70 -7.81
C CYS A 31 48.16 5.18 -7.59
N PRO A 32 49.19 4.38 -7.93
CA PRO A 32 49.27 2.97 -7.55
C PRO A 32 49.27 2.80 -6.03
N ALA A 33 48.35 2.00 -5.52
CA ALA A 33 48.15 1.85 -4.07
C ALA A 33 47.71 0.43 -3.69
N VAL A 34 48.03 0.06 -2.46
CA VAL A 34 47.37 -1.05 -1.78
C VAL A 34 46.02 -0.54 -1.30
N ALA A 35 44.96 -1.22 -1.73
CA ALA A 35 43.60 -0.83 -1.36
C ALA A 35 42.77 -2.02 -0.91
N LEU A 36 41.80 -1.76 -0.04
CA LEU A 36 40.92 -2.78 0.54
C LEU A 36 39.45 -2.41 0.37
N GLN A 37 38.60 -3.42 0.30
CA GLN A 37 37.17 -3.25 0.17
C GLN A 37 36.45 -4.30 1.00
N LEU A 38 35.41 -3.87 1.72
CA LEU A 38 34.54 -4.74 2.48
C LEU A 38 33.33 -5.13 1.62
N VAL A 39 32.96 -6.41 1.62
CA VAL A 39 31.82 -6.94 0.89
C VAL A 39 30.91 -7.70 1.86
N PHE A 40 29.62 -7.41 1.81
CA PHE A 40 28.61 -8.10 2.59
C PHE A 40 28.15 -9.37 1.86
N LEU A 41 28.18 -10.53 2.51
CA LEU A 41 27.80 -11.82 1.91
C LEU A 41 26.43 -12.33 2.39
N GLY A 42 25.94 -11.91 3.55
CA GLY A 42 24.65 -12.32 4.11
C GLY A 42 24.69 -12.51 5.64
N GLY A 43 23.57 -12.90 6.25
CA GLY A 43 23.48 -13.17 7.69
C GLY A 43 22.04 -13.34 8.19
N SER A 44 21.86 -13.76 9.45
CA SER A 44 20.57 -14.22 10.00
C SER A 44 19.70 -13.13 10.66
N ARG A 45 20.17 -11.88 10.76
CA ARG A 45 19.41 -10.78 11.38
C ARG A 45 18.66 -9.94 10.33
N LYS A 46 17.39 -9.61 10.63
CA LYS A 46 16.41 -8.96 9.74
C LYS A 46 16.62 -7.45 9.52
N SER A 47 17.66 -6.83 10.08
CA SER A 47 17.89 -5.39 9.96
C SER A 47 19.15 -5.08 9.15
N CYS A 48 19.02 -4.03 8.35
CA CYS A 48 20.09 -3.45 7.56
C CYS A 48 21.32 -3.14 8.42
N SER A 49 22.47 -3.73 8.12
CA SER A 49 23.68 -3.61 8.93
C SER A 49 24.56 -2.47 8.41
N TRP A 50 24.84 -1.48 9.27
CA TRP A 50 26.04 -0.68 9.10
C TRP A 50 27.26 -1.59 9.39
N ALA A 51 28.38 -1.39 8.71
CA ALA A 51 29.66 -1.97 9.11
C ALA A 51 30.83 -1.08 8.68
N SER A 52 31.89 -1.06 9.49
CA SER A 52 33.16 -0.42 9.13
C SER A 52 34.28 -1.46 8.98
N LEU A 53 35.19 -1.17 8.06
CA LEU A 53 36.47 -1.86 7.89
C LEU A 53 37.57 -0.88 8.26
N GLY A 54 38.26 -1.15 9.38
CA GLY A 54 39.50 -0.48 9.76
C GLY A 54 40.71 -1.28 9.29
N CYS A 55 41.75 -0.59 8.81
CA CYS A 55 42.95 -1.20 8.25
C CYS A 55 44.21 -0.45 8.67
N GLN A 56 45.22 -1.21 9.10
CA GLN A 56 46.57 -0.71 9.42
C GLN A 56 47.63 -1.62 8.80
N VAL A 57 48.71 -1.03 8.30
CA VAL A 57 49.93 -1.77 7.98
C VAL A 57 50.71 -1.96 9.29
N ILE A 58 51.11 -3.20 9.56
CA ILE A 58 51.84 -3.55 10.77
C ILE A 58 53.11 -4.31 10.44
N ASP A 59 54.09 -4.17 11.33
CA ASP A 59 55.26 -5.04 11.37
C ASP A 59 55.00 -6.16 12.39
N PRO A 60 54.87 -7.43 11.98
CA PRO A 60 54.58 -8.53 12.89
C PRO A 60 55.71 -8.78 13.90
N THR A 61 56.94 -8.28 13.63
CA THR A 61 58.07 -8.37 14.57
C THR A 61 58.02 -7.29 15.67
N GLY A 62 57.12 -6.31 15.57
CA GLY A 62 56.95 -5.23 16.54
C GLY A 62 58.05 -4.15 16.53
N LYS A 63 58.99 -4.20 15.58
CA LYS A 63 60.10 -3.23 15.49
C LYS A 63 59.68 -1.87 14.94
N THR A 64 58.61 -1.84 14.15
CA THR A 64 58.03 -0.63 13.56
C THR A 64 56.67 -0.36 14.18
N VAL A 65 56.39 0.88 14.57
CA VAL A 65 55.07 1.31 15.05
C VAL A 65 54.03 1.08 13.95
N PRO A 66 52.80 0.61 14.23
CA PRO A 66 51.74 0.50 13.22
C PRO A 66 51.47 1.80 12.45
N SER A 67 51.06 1.68 11.18
CA SER A 67 50.60 2.84 10.41
C SER A 67 49.34 3.46 11.02
N VAL A 68 49.07 4.71 10.67
CA VAL A 68 47.77 5.35 10.95
C VAL A 68 46.65 4.46 10.42
N GLU A 69 45.62 4.22 11.23
CA GLU A 69 44.44 3.46 10.82
C GLU A 69 43.64 4.25 9.81
N LYS A 70 43.29 3.59 8.71
CA LYS A 70 42.33 4.11 7.73
C LYS A 70 41.09 3.25 7.79
N SER A 71 39.93 3.86 7.67
CA SER A 71 38.67 3.14 7.73
C SER A 71 37.71 3.55 6.61
N VAL A 72 36.85 2.61 6.23
CA VAL A 72 35.70 2.85 5.36
C VAL A 72 34.47 2.29 6.03
N THR A 73 33.36 3.02 5.91
CA THR A 73 32.10 2.65 6.55
C THR A 73 30.96 2.71 5.55
N LYS A 74 30.09 1.71 5.58
CA LYS A 74 28.93 1.64 4.69
C LYS A 74 27.75 0.94 5.37
N LYS A 75 26.55 1.36 4.98
CA LYS A 75 25.29 0.66 5.27
C LYS A 75 25.00 -0.33 4.12
N PHE A 76 24.81 -1.60 4.47
CA PHE A 76 24.59 -2.68 3.51
C PHE A 76 23.14 -3.15 3.56
N HIS A 77 22.47 -3.17 2.42
CA HIS A 77 21.05 -3.55 2.32
C HIS A 77 20.87 -4.95 1.74
N ARG A 78 21.78 -5.39 0.86
CA ARG A 78 21.67 -6.66 0.13
C ARG A 78 23.01 -7.38 0.03
N PRO A 79 23.02 -8.73 -0.02
CA PRO A 79 24.23 -9.50 -0.29
C PRO A 79 24.92 -9.04 -1.58
N LYS A 80 26.25 -9.13 -1.60
CA LYS A 80 27.17 -8.69 -2.67
C LYS A 80 27.37 -7.17 -2.80
N GLU A 81 26.72 -6.36 -1.97
CA GLU A 81 27.09 -4.96 -1.83
C GLU A 81 28.50 -4.81 -1.25
N HIS A 82 29.21 -3.78 -1.67
CA HIS A 82 30.59 -3.51 -1.29
C HIS A 82 30.79 -2.06 -0.88
N SER A 83 31.73 -1.81 0.04
CA SER A 83 32.17 -0.47 0.42
C SER A 83 32.88 0.25 -0.73
N ASP A 84 33.09 1.55 -0.57
CA ASP A 84 34.09 2.26 -1.37
C ASP A 84 35.47 1.65 -1.16
N LEU A 85 36.36 1.86 -2.13
CA LEU A 85 37.70 1.32 -2.11
C LEU A 85 38.58 2.15 -1.16
N LEU A 86 39.03 1.53 -0.06
CA LEU A 86 39.87 2.16 0.96
C LEU A 86 41.33 2.17 0.51
N LYS A 87 41.88 3.35 0.20
CA LYS A 87 43.33 3.51 -0.08
C LYS A 87 44.15 3.37 1.21
N LEU A 88 44.78 2.23 1.42
CA LEU A 88 45.59 2.00 2.63
C LEU A 88 46.91 2.79 2.57
N MET A 89 47.68 2.63 1.50
CA MET A 89 48.98 3.28 1.33
C MET A 89 49.36 3.30 -0.15
N SER A 90 50.01 4.36 -0.62
CA SER A 90 50.60 4.35 -1.97
C SER A 90 51.77 3.36 -2.04
N ARG A 91 52.13 2.91 -3.22
CA ARG A 91 53.26 1.98 -3.39
C ARG A 91 54.59 2.63 -3.02
N GLU A 92 54.74 3.91 -3.32
CA GLU A 92 55.91 4.72 -3.00
C GLU A 92 56.05 4.90 -1.48
N GLU A 93 54.95 5.23 -0.81
CA GLU A 93 54.87 5.31 0.65
C GLU A 93 55.23 3.96 1.30
N LEU A 94 54.67 2.86 0.79
CA LEU A 94 54.91 1.53 1.33
C LEU A 94 56.38 1.11 1.18
N ALA A 95 57.00 1.39 0.02
CA ALA A 95 58.41 1.12 -0.20
C ALA A 95 59.32 1.93 0.74
N ALA A 96 58.94 3.17 1.08
CA ALA A 96 59.69 4.03 2.00
C ALA A 96 59.41 3.76 3.49
N SER A 97 58.34 3.01 3.82
CA SER A 97 57.80 2.91 5.18
C SER A 97 58.50 1.92 6.12
N GLY A 98 59.33 1.01 5.59
CA GLY A 98 59.94 -0.09 6.37
C GLY A 98 58.98 -1.24 6.73
N TYR A 99 57.70 -1.16 6.37
CA TYR A 99 56.74 -2.25 6.59
C TYR A 99 56.82 -3.38 5.57
N LEU A 100 57.36 -3.09 4.37
CA LEU A 100 57.57 -4.10 3.34
C LEU A 100 58.88 -4.85 3.65
N LYS A 101 58.77 -6.12 4.03
CA LYS A 101 59.92 -6.98 4.35
C LYS A 101 59.81 -8.26 3.55
N ASP A 102 60.87 -8.60 2.81
CA ASP A 102 60.91 -9.80 1.95
C ASP A 102 59.70 -9.89 1.00
N ASP A 103 59.28 -8.75 0.43
CA ASP A 103 58.09 -8.61 -0.42
C ASP A 103 56.75 -8.96 0.27
N ILE A 104 56.75 -9.02 1.61
CA ILE A 104 55.58 -9.28 2.43
C ILE A 104 55.15 -7.99 3.12
N VAL A 105 53.86 -7.69 3.02
CA VAL A 105 53.19 -6.66 3.81
C VAL A 105 52.12 -7.31 4.68
N THR A 106 52.14 -6.99 5.97
CA THR A 106 51.11 -7.48 6.91
C THR A 106 50.09 -6.37 7.15
N VAL A 107 48.82 -6.64 6.86
CA VAL A 107 47.72 -5.71 7.09
C VAL A 107 46.82 -6.26 8.19
N ARG A 108 46.67 -5.49 9.27
CA ARG A 108 45.68 -5.75 10.30
C ARG A 108 44.34 -5.16 9.87
N CYS A 109 43.30 -5.99 9.81
CA CYS A 109 41.94 -5.56 9.48
C CYS A 109 41.03 -5.76 10.70
N SER A 110 40.22 -4.76 11.00
CA SER A 110 39.16 -4.80 12.01
C SER A 110 37.81 -4.63 11.30
N ILE A 111 36.90 -5.60 11.47
CA ILE A 111 35.51 -5.46 11.04
C ILE A 111 34.69 -5.06 12.26
N THR A 112 34.11 -3.87 12.23
CA THR A 112 33.25 -3.39 13.32
C THR A 112 31.81 -3.36 12.84
N VAL A 113 31.02 -4.29 13.38
CA VAL A 113 29.57 -4.26 13.32
C VAL A 113 29.11 -3.83 14.71
N PRO A 114 28.88 -2.54 14.99
CA PRO A 114 28.19 -2.10 16.16
C PRO A 114 26.84 -2.79 16.11
N GLU A 115 26.60 -3.50 17.19
CA GLU A 115 25.26 -3.75 17.62
C GLU A 115 24.59 -2.38 17.65
N GLU A 116 23.47 -2.23 16.93
CA GLU A 116 22.49 -1.25 17.35
C GLU A 116 22.18 -1.66 18.78
N LEU A 117 22.90 -1.08 19.75
CA LEU A 117 22.43 -1.01 21.11
C LEU A 117 20.99 -0.58 20.94
N PRO A 118 20.00 -1.33 21.46
CA PRO A 118 18.65 -0.83 21.46
C PRO A 118 18.81 0.58 22.00
N ILE A 119 18.50 1.57 21.16
CA ILE A 119 18.41 2.95 21.60
C ILE A 119 17.68 2.81 22.92
N PRO A 120 18.21 3.31 24.06
CA PRO A 120 17.39 3.38 25.23
C PRO A 120 16.24 4.26 24.77
N THR A 121 15.16 3.61 24.33
CA THR A 121 13.84 4.14 24.27
C THR A 121 13.74 4.71 25.65
N ILE A 122 13.86 6.03 25.74
CA ILE A 122 13.44 6.79 26.90
C ILE A 122 12.14 6.09 27.27
N ALA A 123 12.17 5.32 28.37
CA ALA A 123 11.10 4.44 28.76
C ALA A 123 9.85 5.29 28.70
N ASP A 124 9.00 5.00 27.72
CA ASP A 124 7.90 5.83 27.30
C ASP A 124 8.17 7.33 27.54
N LYS A 125 8.44 8.10 26.47
CA LYS A 125 7.56 9.26 26.37
C LYS A 125 6.17 8.63 26.52
N LYS A 126 5.52 8.83 27.67
CA LYS A 126 4.07 8.88 27.74
C LYS A 126 3.71 9.96 26.72
N GLU A 127 3.79 9.62 25.43
CA GLU A 127 2.96 10.20 24.44
C GLU A 127 1.59 9.93 25.04
N PHE A 128 0.97 11.01 25.52
CA PHE A 128 -0.45 10.97 25.81
C PHE A 128 -1.07 10.28 24.61
N ALA A 129 -1.67 9.09 24.82
CA ALA A 129 -2.28 8.36 23.74
C ALA A 129 -3.27 9.31 23.09
N ILE A 130 -2.92 9.82 21.91
CA ILE A 130 -3.78 10.76 21.22
C ILE A 130 -5.01 9.93 20.87
N PRO A 131 -6.19 10.27 21.42
CA PRO A 131 -7.39 9.52 21.09
C PRO A 131 -7.61 9.58 19.59
N SER A 132 -8.06 8.46 19.01
CA SER A 132 -8.43 8.42 17.60
C SER A 132 -9.50 9.47 17.31
N THR A 133 -9.56 9.93 16.06
CA THR A 133 -10.56 10.90 15.65
C THR A 133 -11.97 10.33 15.87
N ASN A 134 -12.79 11.05 16.62
CA ASN A 134 -14.18 10.68 16.91
C ASN A 134 -15.19 11.50 16.07
N PHE A 135 -14.74 12.20 15.01
CA PHE A 135 -15.62 12.98 14.14
C PHE A 135 -16.81 12.16 13.64
N HIS A 136 -16.57 10.93 13.16
CA HIS A 136 -17.65 10.05 12.69
C HIS A 136 -18.72 9.80 13.77
N GLN A 137 -18.32 9.61 15.04
CA GLN A 137 -19.24 9.45 16.17
C GLN A 137 -19.97 10.76 16.51
N GLN A 138 -19.26 11.88 16.53
CA GLN A 138 -19.83 13.20 16.82
C GLN A 138 -20.87 13.63 15.78
N PHE A 139 -20.57 13.45 14.49
CA PHE A 139 -21.53 13.71 13.41
C PHE A 139 -22.68 12.69 13.39
N GLY A 140 -22.40 11.42 13.73
CA GLY A 140 -23.47 10.42 13.94
C GLY A 140 -24.43 10.79 15.07
N GLU A 141 -23.92 11.32 16.18
CA GLU A 141 -24.73 11.85 17.29
C GLU A 141 -25.52 13.10 16.87
N LEU A 142 -24.92 13.98 16.08
CA LEU A 142 -25.61 15.15 15.53
C LEU A 142 -26.81 14.73 14.66
N LEU A 143 -26.63 13.73 13.78
CA LEU A 143 -27.72 13.17 12.97
C LEU A 143 -28.80 12.54 13.87
N ARG A 144 -28.41 11.75 14.86
CA ARG A 144 -29.34 11.08 15.78
C ARG A 144 -30.15 12.05 16.65
N SER A 145 -29.52 13.10 17.15
CA SER A 145 -30.18 14.08 18.01
C SER A 145 -31.06 15.06 17.24
N GLY A 146 -30.78 15.26 15.94
CA GLY A 146 -31.49 16.24 15.11
C GLY A 146 -31.27 17.70 15.51
N THR A 147 -30.32 17.96 16.41
CA THR A 147 -30.08 19.30 16.96
C THR A 147 -29.59 20.24 15.86
N GLY A 148 -30.37 21.28 15.56
CA GLY A 148 -30.04 22.24 14.51
C GLY A 148 -30.37 21.79 13.09
N ALA A 149 -31.16 20.72 12.93
CA ALA A 149 -31.66 20.29 11.63
C ALA A 149 -32.47 21.40 10.94
N ASP A 150 -32.16 21.65 9.68
CA ASP A 150 -32.75 22.72 8.84
C ASP A 150 -33.43 22.16 7.58
N VAL A 151 -33.52 20.82 7.48
CA VAL A 151 -34.28 20.06 6.49
C VAL A 151 -34.78 18.75 7.08
N THR A 152 -35.94 18.28 6.60
CA THR A 152 -36.53 16.98 6.93
C THR A 152 -36.82 16.22 5.63
N PHE A 153 -36.33 15.00 5.50
CA PHE A 153 -36.71 14.14 4.38
C PHE A 153 -37.91 13.28 4.73
N LEU A 154 -38.88 13.17 3.83
CA LEU A 154 -39.98 12.24 3.94
C LEU A 154 -39.71 11.04 3.02
N VAL A 155 -39.57 9.85 3.60
CA VAL A 155 -39.26 8.60 2.89
C VAL A 155 -40.25 7.53 3.32
N SER A 156 -41.10 7.09 2.40
CA SER A 156 -42.14 6.09 2.70
C SER A 156 -43.02 6.43 3.92
N GLY A 157 -43.29 7.72 4.14
CA GLY A 157 -44.08 8.22 5.27
C GLY A 157 -43.28 8.52 6.55
N GLU A 158 -42.01 8.14 6.61
CA GLU A 158 -41.12 8.39 7.75
C GLU A 158 -40.31 9.67 7.57
N SER A 159 -40.08 10.39 8.68
CA SER A 159 -39.40 11.69 8.67
C SER A 159 -37.96 11.60 9.18
N PHE A 160 -37.02 12.14 8.39
CA PHE A 160 -35.59 12.12 8.67
C PHE A 160 -35.05 13.57 8.75
N PRO A 161 -34.93 14.16 9.95
CA PRO A 161 -34.31 15.46 10.12
C PRO A 161 -32.80 15.39 9.79
N ALA A 162 -32.28 16.41 9.11
CA ALA A 162 -30.90 16.49 8.66
C ALA A 162 -30.44 17.95 8.48
N HIS A 163 -29.20 18.12 8.02
CA HIS A 163 -28.52 19.42 7.92
C HIS A 163 -28.06 19.67 6.48
N LYS A 164 -28.58 20.71 5.84
CA LYS A 164 -28.31 21.05 4.43
C LYS A 164 -26.82 21.19 4.15
N LEU A 165 -26.08 21.86 5.03
CA LEU A 165 -24.64 22.08 4.85
C LEU A 165 -23.85 20.77 4.85
N ILE A 166 -24.14 19.85 5.78
CA ILE A 166 -23.44 18.55 5.85
C ILE A 166 -23.73 17.74 4.59
N LEU A 167 -24.99 17.67 4.16
CA LEU A 167 -25.40 16.99 2.95
C LEU A 167 -24.73 17.57 1.70
N SER A 168 -24.70 18.90 1.59
CA SER A 168 -24.14 19.63 0.44
C SER A 168 -22.62 19.49 0.32
N VAL A 169 -21.90 19.45 1.43
CA VAL A 169 -20.44 19.21 1.42
C VAL A 169 -20.11 17.80 0.91
N ARG A 170 -21.01 16.84 1.16
CA ARG A 170 -20.76 15.42 0.89
C ARG A 170 -21.36 14.94 -0.42
N SER A 171 -22.36 15.65 -0.96
CA SER A 171 -23.03 15.33 -2.21
C SER A 171 -23.20 16.59 -3.07
N PRO A 172 -22.65 16.63 -4.30
CA PRO A 172 -22.88 17.74 -5.22
C PRO A 172 -24.36 17.83 -5.66
N VAL A 173 -25.12 16.74 -5.57
CA VAL A 173 -26.55 16.73 -5.87
C VAL A 173 -27.30 17.51 -4.79
N PHE A 174 -27.05 17.23 -3.52
CA PHE A 174 -27.64 18.02 -2.43
C PHE A 174 -27.17 19.47 -2.43
N LEU A 175 -25.91 19.74 -2.79
CA LEU A 175 -25.42 21.11 -2.96
C LEU A 175 -26.25 21.87 -4.00
N ALA A 176 -26.49 21.26 -5.17
CA ALA A 176 -27.30 21.86 -6.22
C ALA A 176 -28.77 22.00 -5.80
N GLU A 177 -29.33 21.00 -5.11
CA GLU A 177 -30.71 21.00 -4.64
C GLU A 177 -30.97 22.11 -3.60
N PHE A 178 -30.06 22.31 -2.65
CA PHE A 178 -30.25 23.29 -1.58
C PHE A 178 -29.74 24.70 -1.89
N PHE A 179 -28.68 24.81 -2.68
CA PHE A 179 -27.98 26.08 -2.92
C PHE A 179 -27.83 26.43 -4.41
N GLY A 180 -28.44 25.66 -5.32
CA GLY A 180 -28.45 25.94 -6.75
C GLY A 180 -29.42 27.05 -7.17
N GLN A 181 -29.35 27.43 -8.45
CA GLN A 181 -30.12 28.54 -9.03
C GLN A 181 -31.63 28.21 -9.18
N MET A 182 -31.97 26.93 -9.31
CA MET A 182 -33.35 26.45 -9.29
C MET A 182 -33.75 26.19 -7.83
N LYS A 183 -34.08 27.25 -7.10
CA LYS A 183 -34.62 27.14 -5.73
C LYS A 183 -35.89 26.30 -5.75
N GLU A 184 -35.83 25.05 -5.31
CA GLU A 184 -37.00 24.48 -4.66
C GLU A 184 -37.33 25.40 -3.48
N LYS A 185 -38.50 26.04 -3.59
CA LYS A 185 -38.94 27.10 -2.70
C LYS A 185 -39.03 26.55 -1.28
N CYS A 186 -38.05 26.87 -0.44
CA CYS A 186 -38.18 27.07 1.01
C CYS A 186 -39.10 26.11 1.78
N SER A 187 -39.29 24.86 1.38
CA SER A 187 -39.89 23.85 2.25
C SER A 187 -38.74 23.26 3.03
N GLY A 188 -38.82 23.30 4.36
CA GLY A 188 -37.94 22.49 5.21
C GLY A 188 -38.17 20.98 5.04
N HIS A 189 -38.89 20.56 4.00
CA HIS A 189 -39.29 19.19 3.72
C HIS A 189 -38.94 18.81 2.29
N VAL A 190 -38.31 17.65 2.11
CA VAL A 190 -37.93 17.06 0.81
C VAL A 190 -38.51 15.66 0.74
N GLU A 191 -39.29 15.36 -0.29
CA GLU A 191 -39.86 14.03 -0.48
C GLU A 191 -38.91 13.15 -1.31
N VAL A 192 -38.48 12.01 -0.75
CA VAL A 192 -37.63 11.05 -1.47
C VAL A 192 -38.50 9.91 -1.98
N LYS A 193 -38.72 9.92 -3.29
CA LYS A 193 -39.43 8.86 -4.01
C LYS A 193 -38.46 7.78 -4.48
N ASP A 194 -39.01 6.56 -4.59
CA ASP A 194 -38.33 5.39 -5.16
C ASP A 194 -37.05 4.98 -4.42
N MET A 195 -37.05 5.13 -3.09
CA MET A 195 -35.98 4.65 -2.22
C MET A 195 -36.56 4.00 -0.98
N ASP A 196 -36.07 2.80 -0.66
CA ASP A 196 -36.42 2.13 0.57
C ASP A 196 -35.89 2.91 1.79
N MET A 197 -36.67 2.89 2.86
CA MET A 197 -36.38 3.63 4.09
C MET A 197 -35.03 3.21 4.71
N ALA A 198 -34.72 1.91 4.74
CA ALA A 198 -33.49 1.41 5.32
C ALA A 198 -32.27 1.82 4.46
N VAL A 199 -32.44 1.84 3.12
CA VAL A 199 -31.41 2.31 2.19
C VAL A 199 -31.14 3.79 2.38
N PHE A 200 -32.19 4.62 2.48
CA PHE A 200 -32.03 6.05 2.72
C PHE A 200 -31.35 6.32 4.07
N LYS A 201 -31.76 5.60 5.12
CA LYS A 201 -31.15 5.71 6.45
C LYS A 201 -29.65 5.35 6.42
N ALA A 202 -29.27 4.28 5.74
CA ALA A 202 -27.88 3.87 5.57
C ALA A 202 -27.06 4.90 4.77
N MET A 203 -27.65 5.45 3.69
CA MET A 203 -27.03 6.52 2.91
C MET A 203 -26.82 7.79 3.75
N LEU A 204 -27.84 8.19 4.52
CA LEU A 204 -27.77 9.36 5.37
C LEU A 204 -26.72 9.15 6.47
N HIS A 205 -26.67 7.98 7.10
CA HIS A 205 -25.62 7.63 8.05
C HIS A 205 -24.22 7.72 7.42
N PHE A 206 -24.05 7.21 6.21
CA PHE A 206 -22.78 7.31 5.48
C PHE A 206 -22.35 8.76 5.25
N ILE A 207 -23.29 9.65 4.89
CA ILE A 207 -22.97 11.05 4.63
C ILE A 207 -22.33 11.70 5.87
N TYR A 208 -22.84 11.40 7.06
CA TYR A 208 -22.35 11.97 8.33
C TYR A 208 -21.11 11.28 8.88
N THR A 209 -20.99 9.97 8.68
CA THR A 209 -20.00 9.15 9.41
C THR A 209 -18.93 8.53 8.52
N ASP A 210 -19.12 8.51 7.20
CA ASP A 210 -18.30 7.81 6.22
C ASP A 210 -18.25 6.27 6.44
N THR A 211 -19.23 5.72 7.16
CA THR A 211 -19.36 4.29 7.50
C THR A 211 -20.75 3.73 7.16
N VAL A 212 -20.83 2.41 6.91
CA VAL A 212 -22.07 1.68 6.57
C VAL A 212 -22.12 0.34 7.32
N PRO A 213 -22.47 0.34 8.62
CA PRO A 213 -22.50 -0.88 9.44
C PRO A 213 -23.39 -1.98 8.88
N GLU A 214 -24.44 -1.62 8.13
CA GLU A 214 -25.35 -2.55 7.46
C GLU A 214 -24.63 -3.47 6.47
N LEU A 215 -23.50 -3.04 5.90
CA LEU A 215 -22.73 -3.83 4.95
C LEU A 215 -21.66 -4.72 5.59
N ASP A 216 -21.45 -4.62 6.90
CA ASP A 216 -20.46 -5.44 7.62
C ASP A 216 -21.02 -6.76 8.14
N GLN A 217 -22.34 -6.97 7.97
CA GLN A 217 -23.01 -8.19 8.34
C GLN A 217 -22.77 -9.31 7.30
N ARG A 218 -22.84 -10.58 7.71
CA ARG A 218 -22.62 -11.75 6.83
C ARG A 218 -23.92 -12.37 6.28
N LEU A 219 -25.03 -11.64 6.36
CA LEU A 219 -26.36 -12.11 5.92
C LEU A 219 -26.56 -11.91 4.42
N GLU A 220 -27.41 -12.72 3.77
CA GLU A 220 -27.75 -12.58 2.34
C GLU A 220 -28.40 -11.23 2.02
N GLU A 221 -29.20 -10.69 2.94
CA GLU A 221 -29.85 -9.38 2.84
C GLU A 221 -28.87 -8.22 2.58
N VAL A 222 -27.59 -8.40 2.94
CA VAL A 222 -26.52 -7.43 2.70
C VAL A 222 -26.25 -7.24 1.22
N ALA A 223 -26.43 -8.26 0.38
CA ALA A 223 -26.27 -8.12 -1.07
C ALA A 223 -27.36 -7.21 -1.64
N THR A 224 -28.62 -7.44 -1.27
CA THR A 224 -29.75 -6.60 -1.68
C THR A 224 -29.58 -5.15 -1.19
N MET A 225 -29.19 -4.97 0.08
CA MET A 225 -28.87 -3.64 0.61
C MET A 225 -27.74 -2.97 -0.18
N ALA A 226 -26.65 -3.69 -0.48
CA ALA A 226 -25.54 -3.15 -1.26
C ALA A 226 -25.94 -2.76 -2.69
N GLN A 227 -26.84 -3.52 -3.34
CA GLN A 227 -27.36 -3.18 -4.67
C GLN A 227 -28.16 -1.87 -4.62
N HIS A 228 -29.14 -1.75 -3.72
CA HIS A 228 -29.94 -0.53 -3.61
C HIS A 228 -29.11 0.68 -3.16
N LEU A 229 -28.15 0.48 -2.27
CA LEU A 229 -27.27 1.54 -1.81
C LEU A 229 -26.28 1.99 -2.90
N LEU A 230 -25.89 1.11 -3.82
CA LEU A 230 -25.11 1.47 -5.01
C LEU A 230 -25.93 2.41 -5.93
N VAL A 231 -27.19 2.08 -6.18
CA VAL A 231 -28.11 2.94 -6.97
C VAL A 231 -28.26 4.31 -6.30
N ALA A 232 -28.48 4.33 -4.98
CA ALA A 232 -28.57 5.56 -4.20
C ALA A 232 -27.27 6.37 -4.25
N ALA A 233 -26.12 5.72 -4.07
CA ALA A 233 -24.82 6.36 -4.11
C ALA A 233 -24.53 6.99 -5.46
N ASP A 234 -24.89 6.32 -6.56
CA ASP A 234 -24.76 6.89 -7.91
C ASP A 234 -25.69 8.09 -8.11
N ARG A 235 -26.97 7.97 -7.71
CA ARG A 235 -27.98 9.04 -7.78
C ARG A 235 -27.53 10.31 -7.04
N TYR A 236 -26.93 10.17 -5.87
CA TYR A 236 -26.47 11.30 -5.05
C TYR A 236 -24.96 11.58 -5.19
N ARG A 237 -24.28 10.95 -6.15
CA ARG A 237 -22.85 11.17 -6.45
C ARG A 237 -21.93 10.98 -5.23
N LEU A 238 -22.19 9.92 -4.47
CA LEU A 238 -21.40 9.49 -3.31
C LEU A 238 -20.37 8.43 -3.75
N ASP A 239 -19.34 8.85 -4.48
CA ASP A 239 -18.41 7.94 -5.19
C ASP A 239 -17.72 6.92 -4.26
N ARG A 240 -17.36 7.32 -3.03
CA ARG A 240 -16.77 6.39 -2.04
C ARG A 240 -17.76 5.33 -1.57
N LEU A 241 -19.03 5.70 -1.34
CA LEU A 241 -20.08 4.75 -0.97
C LEU A 241 -20.31 3.74 -2.10
N LYS A 242 -20.37 4.25 -3.34
CA LYS A 242 -20.51 3.43 -4.54
C LYS A 242 -19.40 2.38 -4.63
N MET A 243 -18.14 2.78 -4.43
CA MET A 243 -17.00 1.84 -4.40
C MET A 243 -17.08 0.81 -3.26
N ILE A 244 -17.57 1.20 -2.07
CA ILE A 244 -17.79 0.25 -0.96
C ILE A 244 -18.84 -0.80 -1.37
N CYS A 245 -19.95 -0.37 -1.97
CA CYS A 245 -20.98 -1.27 -2.49
C CYS A 245 -20.42 -2.20 -3.58
N GLU A 246 -19.66 -1.68 -4.54
CA GLU A 246 -18.97 -2.48 -5.57
C GLU A 246 -18.07 -3.55 -4.96
N SER A 247 -17.25 -3.17 -3.97
CA SER A 247 -16.37 -4.11 -3.28
C SER A 247 -17.16 -5.23 -2.61
N LYS A 248 -18.24 -4.90 -1.91
CA LYS A 248 -19.08 -5.88 -1.19
C LYS A 248 -19.80 -6.82 -2.17
N LEU A 249 -20.36 -6.29 -3.25
CA LEU A 249 -21.01 -7.08 -4.30
C LEU A 249 -20.01 -7.99 -5.02
N SER A 250 -18.79 -7.51 -5.27
CA SER A 250 -17.77 -8.30 -5.95
C SER A 250 -17.35 -9.57 -5.18
N GLY A 251 -17.46 -9.56 -3.85
CA GLY A 251 -17.19 -10.71 -3.00
C GLY A 251 -18.35 -11.71 -2.89
N ARG A 252 -19.48 -11.45 -3.54
CA ARG A 252 -20.73 -12.21 -3.43
C ARG A 252 -21.32 -12.61 -4.80
N ILE A 253 -20.50 -12.59 -5.84
CA ILE A 253 -20.90 -13.04 -7.17
C ILE A 253 -21.09 -14.56 -7.14
N SER A 254 -22.28 -15.01 -7.53
CA SER A 254 -22.65 -16.42 -7.67
C SER A 254 -23.37 -16.63 -9.01
N VAL A 255 -23.68 -17.87 -9.37
CA VAL A 255 -24.45 -18.18 -10.60
C VAL A 255 -25.77 -17.40 -10.63
N GLU A 256 -26.49 -17.36 -9.50
CA GLU A 256 -27.79 -16.69 -9.40
C GLU A 256 -27.70 -15.16 -9.48
N THR A 257 -26.60 -14.57 -8.99
CA THR A 257 -26.46 -13.12 -8.84
C THR A 257 -25.59 -12.47 -9.92
N ALA A 258 -24.82 -13.24 -10.69
CA ALA A 258 -23.82 -12.69 -11.62
C ALA A 258 -24.44 -11.81 -12.70
N ALA A 259 -25.52 -12.26 -13.33
CA ALA A 259 -26.15 -11.52 -14.43
C ALA A 259 -26.86 -10.25 -13.95
N THR A 260 -27.56 -10.31 -12.81
CA THR A 260 -28.24 -9.13 -12.24
C THR A 260 -27.24 -8.10 -11.73
N THR A 261 -26.15 -8.54 -11.09
CA THR A 261 -25.06 -7.67 -10.63
C THR A 261 -24.31 -7.05 -11.81
N LEU A 262 -24.12 -7.79 -12.90
CA LEU A 262 -23.53 -7.28 -14.14
C LEU A 262 -24.41 -6.19 -14.78
N ALA A 263 -25.72 -6.39 -14.84
CA ALA A 263 -26.66 -5.39 -15.34
C ALA A 263 -26.61 -4.10 -14.50
N LEU A 264 -26.62 -4.26 -13.17
CA LEU A 264 -26.48 -3.13 -12.24
C LEU A 264 -25.16 -2.38 -12.44
N ALA A 265 -24.06 -3.12 -12.62
CA ALA A 265 -22.75 -2.53 -12.85
C ALA A 265 -22.68 -1.73 -14.15
N GLU A 266 -23.30 -2.23 -15.23
CA GLU A 266 -23.41 -1.49 -16.50
C GLU A 266 -24.23 -0.22 -16.32
N GLN A 267 -25.43 -0.33 -15.76
CA GLN A 267 -26.37 0.78 -15.62
C GLN A 267 -25.78 1.96 -14.82
N HIS A 268 -24.94 1.65 -13.83
CA HIS A 268 -24.30 2.64 -12.97
C HIS A 268 -22.81 2.85 -13.31
N ASN A 269 -22.31 2.42 -14.46
CA ASN A 269 -20.93 2.65 -14.89
C ASN A 269 -19.84 2.15 -13.88
N CYS A 270 -20.11 1.04 -13.21
CA CYS A 270 -19.20 0.38 -12.26
C CYS A 270 -18.23 -0.57 -12.99
N SER A 271 -17.21 0.00 -13.63
CA SER A 271 -16.29 -0.75 -14.52
C SER A 271 -15.59 -1.93 -13.86
N GLN A 272 -15.15 -1.80 -12.60
CA GLN A 272 -14.45 -2.87 -11.88
C GLN A 272 -15.39 -4.03 -11.52
N LEU A 273 -16.59 -3.71 -11.03
CA LEU A 273 -17.62 -4.72 -10.75
C LEU A 273 -18.06 -5.43 -12.03
N LYS A 274 -18.28 -4.67 -13.13
CA LYS A 274 -18.60 -5.23 -14.46
C LYS A 274 -17.55 -6.25 -14.90
N ALA A 275 -16.27 -5.89 -14.81
CA ALA A 275 -15.17 -6.78 -15.19
C ALA A 275 -15.15 -8.08 -14.36
N LYS A 276 -15.30 -7.98 -13.04
CA LYS A 276 -15.34 -9.16 -12.15
C LYS A 276 -16.54 -10.07 -12.43
N CYS A 277 -17.72 -9.51 -12.68
CA CYS A 277 -18.89 -10.30 -13.06
C CYS A 277 -18.66 -11.01 -14.41
N ALA A 278 -18.13 -10.32 -15.41
CA ALA A 278 -17.82 -10.91 -16.70
C ALA A 278 -16.78 -12.04 -16.57
N GLU A 279 -15.70 -11.81 -15.81
CA GLU A 279 -14.66 -12.80 -15.55
C GLU A 279 -15.24 -14.06 -14.90
N PHE A 280 -16.13 -13.91 -13.92
CA PHE A 280 -16.82 -15.02 -13.26
C PHE A 280 -17.72 -15.80 -14.23
N ILE A 281 -18.55 -15.11 -15.01
CA ILE A 281 -19.50 -15.75 -15.95
C ILE A 281 -18.76 -16.59 -16.98
N VAL A 282 -17.65 -16.08 -17.53
CA VAL A 282 -16.84 -16.78 -18.54
C VAL A 282 -15.68 -17.58 -17.92
N SER A 283 -15.74 -17.91 -16.64
CA SER A 283 -14.67 -18.63 -15.94
C SER A 283 -14.59 -20.10 -16.36
N THR A 284 -15.75 -20.75 -16.53
CA THR A 284 -15.85 -22.14 -17.02
C THR A 284 -17.11 -22.29 -17.88
N PRO A 285 -17.14 -23.24 -18.84
CA PRO A 285 -18.35 -23.53 -19.61
C PRO A 285 -19.55 -23.88 -18.74
N ALA A 286 -19.34 -24.64 -17.65
CA ALA A 286 -20.41 -25.03 -16.73
C ALA A 286 -21.05 -23.83 -16.00
N ILE A 287 -20.23 -22.85 -15.57
CA ILE A 287 -20.76 -21.62 -14.95
C ILE A 287 -21.51 -20.78 -16.00
N LEU A 288 -20.96 -20.66 -17.21
CA LEU A 288 -21.62 -19.94 -18.30
C LEU A 288 -23.00 -20.53 -18.57
N ASP A 289 -23.10 -21.84 -18.81
CA ASP A 289 -24.37 -22.53 -19.08
C ASP A 289 -25.36 -22.36 -17.93
N ALA A 290 -24.89 -22.48 -16.69
CA ALA A 290 -25.73 -22.29 -15.51
C ALA A 290 -26.27 -20.86 -15.41
N VAL A 291 -25.44 -19.83 -15.66
CA VAL A 291 -25.87 -18.43 -15.66
C VAL A 291 -26.87 -18.16 -16.79
N LEU A 292 -26.64 -18.69 -18.00
CA LEU A 292 -27.53 -18.53 -19.16
C LEU A 292 -28.94 -19.07 -18.88
N ALA A 293 -29.07 -20.07 -18.00
CA ALA A 293 -30.36 -20.64 -17.60
C ALA A 293 -31.11 -19.79 -16.56
N THR A 294 -30.47 -18.80 -15.92
CA THR A 294 -31.11 -17.98 -14.87
C THR A 294 -32.07 -16.93 -15.44
N GLU A 295 -33.10 -16.57 -14.67
CA GLU A 295 -33.95 -15.42 -14.98
C GLU A 295 -33.16 -14.10 -14.96
N GLY A 296 -32.11 -14.03 -14.13
CA GLY A 296 -31.19 -12.90 -14.08
C GLY A 296 -30.53 -12.62 -15.43
N TYR A 297 -30.16 -13.67 -16.18
CA TYR A 297 -29.59 -13.52 -17.52
C TYR A 297 -30.62 -13.02 -18.53
N LYS A 298 -31.86 -13.51 -18.48
CA LYS A 298 -32.94 -13.01 -19.35
C LYS A 298 -33.17 -11.51 -19.13
N HIS A 299 -33.16 -11.06 -17.87
CA HIS A 299 -33.24 -9.64 -17.54
C HIS A 299 -32.03 -8.84 -18.06
N LEU A 300 -30.80 -9.35 -17.88
CA LEU A 300 -29.59 -8.71 -18.43
C LEU A 300 -29.69 -8.54 -19.96
N ALA A 301 -30.15 -9.57 -20.66
CA ALA A 301 -30.29 -9.53 -22.11
C ALA A 301 -31.33 -8.51 -22.59
N ALA A 302 -32.40 -8.31 -21.83
CA ALA A 302 -33.42 -7.31 -22.13
C ALA A 302 -32.96 -5.88 -21.80
N SER A 303 -32.30 -5.68 -20.66
CA SER A 303 -31.97 -4.35 -20.13
C SER A 303 -30.65 -3.79 -20.64
N CYS A 304 -29.66 -4.65 -20.95
CA CYS A 304 -28.32 -4.24 -21.39
C CYS A 304 -27.75 -5.11 -22.52
N PRO A 305 -28.33 -5.08 -23.75
CA PRO A 305 -27.89 -5.94 -24.85
C PRO A 305 -26.41 -5.77 -25.26
N SER A 306 -25.85 -4.56 -25.09
CA SER A 306 -24.45 -4.25 -25.40
C SER A 306 -23.46 -5.12 -24.61
N VAL A 307 -23.81 -5.45 -23.36
CA VAL A 307 -22.95 -6.23 -22.45
C VAL A 307 -22.78 -7.67 -22.95
N LEU A 308 -23.75 -8.20 -23.69
CA LEU A 308 -23.64 -9.55 -24.26
C LEU A 308 -22.51 -9.64 -25.29
N ALA A 309 -22.31 -8.58 -26.09
CA ALA A 309 -21.19 -8.52 -27.03
C ALA A 309 -19.84 -8.46 -26.30
N ASP A 310 -19.77 -7.77 -25.16
CA ASP A 310 -18.55 -7.71 -24.33
C ASP A 310 -18.23 -9.07 -23.70
N LEU A 311 -19.25 -9.81 -23.24
CA LEU A 311 -19.09 -11.18 -22.73
C LEU A 311 -18.57 -12.14 -23.81
N LEU A 312 -19.13 -12.07 -25.03
CA LEU A 312 -18.67 -12.87 -26.16
C LEU A 312 -17.22 -12.56 -26.55
N LYS A 313 -16.84 -11.28 -26.57
CA LYS A 313 -15.43 -10.90 -26.79
C LYS A 313 -14.55 -11.48 -25.69
N SER A 314 -14.98 -11.41 -24.43
CA SER A 314 -14.19 -11.87 -23.28
C SER A 314 -14.01 -13.39 -23.25
N SER A 315 -14.99 -14.17 -23.73
CA SER A 315 -14.87 -15.63 -23.83
C SER A 315 -13.91 -16.08 -24.94
N LEU A 316 -13.82 -15.31 -26.04
CA LEU A 316 -12.91 -15.62 -27.17
C LEU A 316 -11.42 -15.38 -26.85
N HIS A 317 -11.08 -14.49 -25.93
CA HIS A 317 -9.69 -14.20 -25.57
C HIS A 317 -9.09 -15.18 -24.53
N LYS A 318 -9.89 -16.11 -23.99
CA LYS A 318 -9.44 -17.13 -23.01
C LYS A 318 -9.13 -18.51 -23.63
N ASN A 319 -9.42 -18.71 -24.92
CA ASN A 319 -9.04 -19.90 -25.69
C ASN A 319 -7.74 -19.66 -26.47
#